data_AF-B7RXR7-F1
#
_entry.id   AF-B7RXR7-F1
#
_cell.length_a   1.000
_cell.length_b   1.000
_cell.length_c   1.000
_cell.angle_alpha   90.00
_cell.angle_beta   90.00
_cell.angle_gamma   90.00
#
_symmetry.space_group_name_H-M   'P 1'
#
loop_
_entity.id
_entity.type
_entity.pdbx_description
1 polymer ?
#
loop_
_entity_poly.entity_id
_entity_poly.type
_entity_poly.pdbx_seq_one_letter_code
_entity_poly.pdbx_strand_id
1 'polypeptide(L)'
;MVVFILGVSSAHAQSVIGEAYAEDGGALRYLEVHKCATNGEECLVEYRYPEGDVFARKRIDYRGSMQAPGLQIEDLRAGETVVIDSEFGEDVVVDAGFDHYVRMRWDELSSGAAVQFPFLVVGRDKPLNMRAQMESAMACPESRLCLSVTLDNWLFAALIDPIRLQYDQDSRRLLQFRGVSNLRDDDGKSQQVTIQYRYQEDALDTAS
;
A
#
# COMPACT_ATOMS: atom_id res chain seq x y z
N MET A 1 -45.81 -7.11 -19.17
CA MET A 1 -44.72 -6.15 -19.39
C MET A 1 -43.88 -6.16 -18.12
N VAL A 2 -42.76 -6.88 -18.11
CA VAL A 2 -41.88 -7.01 -16.94
C VAL A 2 -40.73 -6.04 -17.14
N VAL A 3 -40.63 -5.05 -16.26
CA VAL A 3 -39.53 -4.08 -16.23
C VAL A 3 -38.36 -4.73 -15.52
N PHE A 4 -37.27 -5.00 -16.24
CA PHE A 4 -35.98 -5.35 -15.64
C PHE A 4 -35.29 -4.08 -15.17
N ILE A 5 -35.16 -3.91 -13.86
CA ILE A 5 -34.25 -2.93 -13.27
C ILE A 5 -32.85 -3.53 -13.41
N LEU A 6 -32.07 -3.05 -14.37
CA LEU A 6 -30.64 -3.33 -14.45
C LEU A 6 -29.97 -2.68 -13.24
N GLY A 7 -29.79 -3.46 -12.17
CA GLY A 7 -28.89 -3.10 -11.08
C GLY A 7 -27.47 -3.02 -11.65
N VAL A 8 -26.83 -1.87 -11.50
CA VAL A 8 -25.40 -1.72 -11.77
C VAL A 8 -24.67 -2.59 -10.76
N SER A 9 -24.26 -3.79 -11.19
CA SER A 9 -23.37 -4.64 -10.40
C SER A 9 -22.01 -3.94 -10.34
N SER A 10 -21.72 -3.27 -9.23
CA SER A 10 -20.33 -2.96 -8.89
C SER A 10 -19.67 -4.28 -8.47
N ALA A 11 -19.17 -5.02 -9.46
CA ALA A 11 -18.31 -6.17 -9.23
C ALA A 11 -16.95 -5.67 -8.75
N HIS A 12 -16.85 -5.30 -7.47
CA HIS A 12 -15.56 -5.13 -6.80
C HIS A 12 -15.20 -6.48 -6.20
N ALA A 13 -14.18 -7.14 -6.76
CA ALA A 13 -13.92 -8.56 -6.48
C ALA A 13 -12.96 -8.81 -5.31
N GLN A 14 -12.41 -7.76 -4.71
CA GLN A 14 -11.61 -7.84 -3.48
C GLN A 14 -11.76 -6.50 -2.75
N SER A 15 -12.17 -6.54 -1.49
CA SER A 15 -12.11 -5.37 -0.62
C SER A 15 -11.06 -5.57 0.47
N VAL A 16 -10.12 -4.64 0.54
CA VAL A 16 -9.10 -4.58 1.58
C VAL A 16 -9.35 -3.33 2.41
N ILE A 17 -9.35 -3.48 3.73
CA ILE A 17 -9.46 -2.36 4.66
C ILE A 17 -8.15 -2.25 5.42
N GLY A 18 -7.48 -1.11 5.29
CA GLY A 18 -6.35 -0.73 6.13
C GLY A 18 -6.80 0.21 7.23
N GLU A 19 -6.62 -0.14 8.50
CA GLU A 19 -6.87 0.76 9.63
C GLU A 19 -5.56 1.41 10.06
N ALA A 20 -5.44 2.72 9.87
CA ALA A 20 -4.23 3.47 10.16
C ALA A 20 -4.31 4.11 11.55
N TYR A 21 -3.47 3.64 12.46
CA TYR A 21 -3.35 4.15 13.83
C TYR A 21 -2.15 5.08 13.96
N ALA A 22 -2.19 5.99 14.93
CA ALA A 22 -0.98 6.67 15.40
C ALA A 22 0.11 5.65 15.77
N GLU A 23 1.38 6.01 15.58
CA GLU A 23 2.51 5.17 15.99
C GLU A 23 2.36 4.74 17.47
N ASP A 24 2.53 3.44 17.75
CA ASP A 24 2.26 2.71 19.01
C ASP A 24 0.90 1.99 19.16
N GLY A 25 0.02 2.11 18.16
CA GLY A 25 -1.33 1.53 18.24
C GLY A 25 -2.32 2.41 19.00
N GLY A 26 -2.00 3.71 19.11
CA GLY A 26 -2.88 4.74 19.65
C GLY A 26 -4.12 5.02 18.79
N ALA A 27 -4.56 6.27 18.74
CA ALA A 27 -5.82 6.63 18.10
C ALA A 27 -5.88 6.23 16.61
N LEU A 28 -7.03 5.70 16.17
CA LEU A 28 -7.33 5.51 14.75
C LEU A 28 -7.35 6.88 14.06
N ARG A 29 -6.50 7.05 13.04
CA ARG A 29 -6.35 8.28 12.27
C ARG A 29 -7.25 8.28 11.03
N TYR A 30 -7.23 7.19 10.29
CA TYR A 30 -8.02 7.02 9.09
C TYR A 30 -8.15 5.54 8.70
N LEU A 31 -9.05 5.26 7.76
CA LEU A 31 -9.17 3.98 7.08
C LEU A 31 -8.79 4.12 5.60
N GLU A 32 -8.14 3.11 5.06
CA GLU A 32 -7.95 2.90 3.63
C GLU A 32 -8.96 1.84 3.17
N VAL A 33 -9.89 2.22 2.31
CA VAL A 33 -10.84 1.28 1.70
C VAL A 33 -10.44 1.03 0.26
N HIS A 34 -9.85 -0.12 0.01
CA HIS A 34 -9.35 -0.54 -1.30
C HIS A 34 -10.45 -1.27 -2.06
N LYS A 35 -10.69 -0.83 -3.30
CA LYS A 35 -11.64 -1.40 -4.24
C LYS A 35 -10.93 -1.60 -5.57
N CYS A 36 -10.59 -2.84 -5.89
CA CYS A 36 -9.96 -3.18 -7.16
C CYS A 36 -10.95 -3.82 -8.12
N ALA A 37 -10.72 -3.61 -9.43
CA ALA A 37 -11.37 -4.36 -10.49
C ALA A 37 -11.03 -5.85 -10.37
N THR A 38 -11.89 -6.73 -10.89
CA THR A 38 -11.71 -8.19 -10.81
C THR A 38 -10.40 -8.68 -11.42
N ASN A 39 -9.91 -8.00 -12.47
CA ASN A 39 -8.62 -8.30 -13.09
C ASN A 39 -7.42 -7.73 -12.31
N GLY A 40 -7.65 -6.91 -11.28
CA GLY A 40 -6.62 -6.26 -10.49
C GLY A 40 -5.89 -5.11 -11.18
N GLU A 41 -6.28 -4.72 -12.40
CA GLU A 41 -5.55 -3.73 -13.20
C GLU A 41 -5.82 -2.29 -12.75
N GLU A 42 -6.99 -2.03 -12.18
CA GLU A 42 -7.39 -0.72 -11.69
C GLU A 42 -7.88 -0.82 -10.24
N CYS A 43 -7.37 0.07 -9.38
CA CYS A 43 -7.77 0.14 -7.98
C CYS A 43 -8.12 1.57 -7.59
N LEU A 44 -9.15 1.71 -6.75
CA LEU A 44 -9.50 2.92 -6.03
C LEU A 44 -9.29 2.67 -4.54
N VAL A 45 -8.50 3.54 -3.91
CA VAL A 45 -8.37 3.62 -2.46
C VAL A 45 -9.08 4.88 -1.98
N GLU A 46 -10.09 4.72 -1.14
CA GLU A 46 -10.73 5.84 -0.44
C GLU A 46 -10.13 5.96 0.96
N TYR A 47 -9.60 7.14 1.28
CA TYR A 47 -9.13 7.47 2.62
C TYR A 47 -10.26 8.13 3.38
N ARG A 48 -10.65 7.52 4.51
CA ARG A 48 -11.79 7.93 5.30
C ARG A 48 -11.39 8.28 6.71
N TYR A 49 -11.96 9.34 7.26
CA TYR A 49 -11.88 9.58 8.70
C TYR A 49 -12.61 8.46 9.46
N PRO A 50 -12.32 8.25 10.76
CA PRO A 50 -13.03 7.29 11.59
C PRO A 50 -14.56 7.46 11.58
N GLU A 51 -15.03 8.69 11.42
CA GLU A 51 -16.45 9.06 11.33
C GLU A 51 -17.08 8.67 9.98
N GLY A 52 -16.26 8.37 8.96
CA GLY A 52 -16.68 7.80 7.68
C GLY A 52 -16.52 8.70 6.46
N ASP A 53 -16.33 10.01 6.66
CA ASP A 53 -16.14 10.99 5.59
C ASP A 53 -14.85 10.72 4.81
N VAL A 54 -14.95 10.79 3.47
CA VAL A 54 -13.81 10.60 2.57
C VAL A 54 -13.06 11.92 2.46
N PHE A 55 -11.76 11.93 2.74
CA PHE A 55 -10.93 13.13 2.66
C PHE A 55 -9.82 13.04 1.62
N ALA A 56 -9.51 11.85 1.11
CA ALA A 56 -8.62 11.68 -0.02
C ALA A 56 -9.01 10.45 -0.86
N ARG A 57 -8.56 10.42 -2.12
CA ARG A 57 -8.69 9.28 -3.02
C ARG A 57 -7.37 8.99 -3.72
N LYS A 58 -7.07 7.72 -3.96
CA LYS A 58 -5.94 7.29 -4.79
C LYS A 58 -6.44 6.32 -5.84
N ARG A 59 -6.25 6.66 -7.11
CA ARG A 59 -6.49 5.79 -8.26
C ARG A 59 -5.16 5.22 -8.72
N ILE A 60 -5.14 3.92 -8.99
CA ILE A 60 -3.96 3.18 -9.38
C ILE A 60 -4.27 2.44 -10.67
N ASP A 61 -3.41 2.60 -11.68
CA ASP A 61 -3.49 1.92 -12.98
C ASP A 61 -2.24 1.07 -13.20
N TYR A 62 -2.40 -0.25 -13.10
CA TYR A 62 -1.34 -1.24 -13.23
C TYR A 62 -1.12 -1.73 -14.67
N ARG A 63 -1.91 -1.29 -15.66
CA ARG A 63 -1.84 -1.83 -17.04
C ARG A 63 -0.46 -1.67 -17.69
N GLY A 64 0.28 -0.63 -17.32
CA GLY A 64 1.63 -0.39 -17.80
C GLY A 64 2.71 -1.16 -17.01
N SER A 65 2.58 -1.21 -15.68
CA SER A 65 3.58 -1.84 -14.81
C SER A 65 2.99 -2.13 -13.43
N MET A 66 3.29 -3.32 -12.89
CA MET A 66 2.89 -3.72 -11.54
C MET A 66 3.72 -3.02 -10.46
N GLN A 67 5.01 -2.75 -10.72
CA GLN A 67 5.89 -2.06 -9.76
C GLN A 67 5.92 -0.54 -9.95
N ALA A 68 5.60 -0.03 -11.14
CA ALA A 68 5.55 1.39 -11.47
C ALA A 68 4.18 1.80 -12.07
N PRO A 69 3.06 1.59 -11.35
CA PRO A 69 1.75 1.95 -11.87
C PRO A 69 1.59 3.46 -12.04
N GLY A 70 0.66 3.85 -12.92
CA GLY A 70 0.16 5.22 -12.96
C GLY A 70 -0.65 5.52 -11.69
N LEU A 71 -0.46 6.69 -11.11
CA LEU A 71 -1.16 7.13 -9.90
C LEU A 71 -1.85 8.48 -10.10
N GLN A 72 -3.03 8.59 -9.52
CA GLN A 72 -3.67 9.87 -9.28
C GLN A 72 -4.10 9.93 -7.82
N ILE A 73 -3.60 10.91 -7.08
CA ILE A 73 -3.93 11.14 -5.67
C ILE A 73 -4.64 12.48 -5.57
N GLU A 74 -5.83 12.46 -5.00
CA GLU A 74 -6.70 13.62 -4.78
C GLU A 74 -6.85 13.83 -3.26
N ASP A 75 -6.35 14.95 -2.73
CA ASP A 75 -6.62 15.38 -1.35
C ASP A 75 -7.78 16.38 -1.35
N LEU A 76 -8.94 15.94 -0.84
CA LEU A 76 -10.19 16.69 -0.87
C LEU A 76 -10.21 17.85 0.13
N ARG A 77 -9.30 17.85 1.12
CA ARG A 77 -9.20 18.92 2.12
C ARG A 77 -8.48 20.14 1.53
N ALA A 78 -7.42 19.87 0.77
CA ALA A 78 -6.61 20.90 0.10
C ALA A 78 -7.14 21.25 -1.30
N GLY A 79 -7.96 20.38 -1.91
CA GLY A 79 -8.35 20.51 -3.31
C GLY A 79 -7.18 20.27 -4.27
N GLU A 80 -6.19 19.47 -3.85
CA GLU A 80 -4.98 19.19 -4.60
C GLU A 80 -5.09 17.84 -5.31
N THR A 81 -4.58 17.76 -6.53
CA THR A 81 -4.44 16.50 -7.27
C THR A 81 -3.02 16.36 -7.78
N VAL A 82 -2.39 15.24 -7.44
CA VAL A 82 -1.08 14.86 -7.94
C VAL A 82 -1.24 13.67 -8.88
N VAL A 83 -0.65 13.77 -10.07
CA VAL A 83 -0.65 12.70 -11.07
C VAL A 83 0.80 12.25 -11.29
N ILE A 84 0.97 10.94 -11.36
CA ILE A 84 2.23 10.27 -11.67
C ILE A 84 1.92 9.34 -12.83
N ASP A 85 2.44 9.63 -14.00
CA ASP A 85 2.24 8.78 -15.17
C ASP A 85 3.06 7.49 -15.08
N SER A 86 2.69 6.44 -15.82
CA SER A 86 3.39 5.15 -15.81
C SER A 86 4.68 5.12 -16.66
N GLU A 87 5.27 6.28 -16.96
CA GLU A 87 6.44 6.41 -17.85
C GLU A 87 7.78 6.34 -17.11
N PHE A 88 7.83 5.68 -15.95
CA PHE A 88 9.09 5.39 -15.27
C PHE A 88 9.67 4.08 -15.83
N GLY A 89 10.99 4.05 -16.05
CA GLY A 89 11.66 2.84 -16.56
C GLY A 89 11.36 1.61 -15.73
N GLU A 90 11.44 0.42 -16.34
CA GLU A 90 11.02 -0.87 -15.75
C GLU A 90 11.66 -1.18 -14.39
N ASP A 91 12.77 -0.54 -14.04
CA ASP A 91 13.49 -0.76 -12.79
C ASP A 91 12.99 0.07 -11.60
N VAL A 92 12.13 1.06 -11.81
CA VAL A 92 11.62 1.95 -10.74
C VAL A 92 10.42 1.31 -10.05
N VAL A 93 10.39 1.44 -8.73
CA VAL A 93 9.23 1.09 -7.91
C VAL A 93 8.53 2.39 -7.50
N VAL A 94 7.27 2.55 -7.88
CA VAL A 94 6.43 3.66 -7.44
C VAL A 94 5.62 3.21 -6.23
N ASP A 95 5.33 4.13 -5.32
CA ASP A 95 4.62 3.91 -4.05
C ASP A 95 3.60 2.75 -4.03
N ALA A 96 2.59 2.75 -4.90
CA ALA A 96 1.57 1.68 -4.92
C ALA A 96 2.08 0.32 -5.44
N GLY A 97 3.12 0.31 -6.27
CA GLY A 97 3.70 -0.90 -6.84
C GLY A 97 4.67 -1.63 -5.91
N PHE A 98 4.98 -1.06 -4.74
CA PHE A 98 5.92 -1.67 -3.81
C PHE A 98 5.45 -3.02 -3.24
N ASP A 99 4.15 -3.19 -2.97
CA ASP A 99 3.60 -4.48 -2.54
C ASP A 99 3.81 -5.56 -3.60
N HIS A 100 3.55 -5.23 -4.87
CA HIS A 100 3.79 -6.11 -6.00
C HIS A 100 5.28 -6.44 -6.16
N TYR A 101 6.15 -5.44 -5.98
CA TYR A 101 7.60 -5.66 -6.01
C TYR A 101 8.04 -6.65 -4.93
N VAL A 102 7.59 -6.51 -3.68
CA VAL A 102 7.91 -7.47 -2.60
C VAL A 102 7.47 -8.88 -2.96
N ARG A 103 6.25 -9.04 -3.50
CA ARG A 103 5.74 -10.35 -3.92
C ARG A 103 6.51 -10.96 -5.09
N MET A 104 7.01 -10.13 -6.01
CA MET A 104 7.88 -10.56 -7.12
C MET A 104 9.26 -11.02 -6.62
N ARG A 105 9.77 -10.41 -5.55
CA ARG A 105 11.07 -10.75 -4.94
C ARG A 105 10.95 -11.68 -3.72
N TRP A 106 9.80 -12.35 -3.57
CA TRP A 106 9.43 -13.09 -2.36
C TRP A 106 10.46 -14.14 -1.96
N ASP A 107 10.93 -14.95 -2.90
CA ASP A 107 11.86 -16.06 -2.61
C ASP A 107 13.23 -15.55 -2.12
N GLU A 108 13.69 -14.41 -2.63
CA GLU A 108 14.93 -13.78 -2.17
C GLU A 108 14.77 -13.18 -0.78
N LEU A 109 13.68 -12.44 -0.56
CA LEU A 109 13.40 -11.82 0.74
C LEU A 109 13.16 -12.87 1.83
N SER A 110 12.41 -13.94 1.53
CA SER A 110 12.10 -15.01 2.48
C SER A 110 13.27 -15.95 2.76
N SER A 111 14.25 -16.03 1.87
CA SER A 111 15.53 -16.73 2.13
C SER A 111 16.54 -15.89 2.91
N GLY A 112 16.18 -14.64 3.25
CA GLY A 112 17.02 -13.71 4.01
C GLY A 112 17.97 -12.87 3.15
N ALA A 113 17.88 -12.96 1.82
CA ALA A 113 18.59 -12.04 0.95
C ALA A 113 17.97 -10.64 1.04
N ALA A 114 18.79 -9.62 0.80
CA ALA A 114 18.33 -8.25 0.71
C ALA A 114 18.21 -7.84 -0.75
N VAL A 115 17.19 -7.06 -1.06
CA VAL A 115 16.97 -6.51 -2.40
C VAL A 115 17.07 -4.99 -2.35
N GLN A 116 17.70 -4.43 -3.38
CA GLN A 116 17.85 -2.99 -3.57
C GLN A 116 16.99 -2.55 -4.75
N PHE A 117 16.34 -1.40 -4.63
CA PHE A 117 15.48 -0.87 -5.68
C PHE A 117 15.36 0.65 -5.60
N PRO A 118 15.28 1.34 -6.75
CA PRO A 118 14.96 2.76 -6.80
C PRO A 118 13.46 2.96 -6.54
N PHE A 119 13.14 3.67 -5.47
CA PHE A 119 11.77 3.94 -5.02
C PHE A 119 11.39 5.40 -5.24
N LEU A 120 10.35 5.64 -6.04
CA LEU A 120 9.82 6.98 -6.29
C LEU A 120 8.60 7.25 -5.40
N VAL A 121 8.77 8.21 -4.50
CA VAL A 121 7.70 8.72 -3.63
C VAL A 121 7.05 9.94 -4.29
N VAL A 122 5.73 10.06 -4.10
CA VAL A 122 4.95 11.21 -4.52
C VAL A 122 5.57 12.52 -3.98
N GLY A 123 5.71 13.53 -4.84
CA GLY A 123 6.31 14.82 -4.47
C GLY A 123 7.84 14.88 -4.58
N ARG A 124 8.49 13.88 -5.21
CA ARG A 124 9.93 13.90 -5.53
C ARG A 124 10.18 13.76 -7.03
N ASP A 125 11.20 14.46 -7.53
CA ASP A 125 11.65 14.35 -8.93
C ASP A 125 12.61 13.17 -9.18
N LYS A 126 13.21 12.63 -8.11
CA LYS A 126 14.22 11.56 -8.20
C LYS A 126 13.92 10.42 -7.22
N PRO A 127 14.09 9.16 -7.66
CA PRO A 127 13.92 8.01 -6.79
C PRO A 127 14.98 7.97 -5.70
N LEU A 128 14.63 7.36 -4.57
CA LEU A 128 15.52 7.02 -3.49
C LEU A 128 15.99 5.58 -3.67
N ASN A 129 17.28 5.31 -3.50
CA ASN A 129 17.75 3.93 -3.46
C ASN A 129 17.38 3.33 -2.10
N MET A 130 16.46 2.39 -2.12
CA MET A 130 15.96 1.69 -0.94
C MET A 130 16.51 0.26 -0.92
N ARG A 131 16.56 -0.30 0.29
CA ARG A 131 16.94 -1.68 0.54
C ARG A 131 15.87 -2.32 1.42
N ALA A 132 15.32 -3.44 0.98
CA ALA A 132 14.43 -4.28 1.77
C ALA A 132 15.16 -5.56 2.20
N GLN A 133 15.00 -5.94 3.46
CA GLN A 133 15.58 -7.17 4.00
C GLN A 133 14.73 -7.72 5.15
N MET A 134 14.88 -9.01 5.44
CA MET A 134 14.20 -9.66 6.55
C MET A 134 14.64 -9.08 7.90
N GLU A 135 13.69 -8.88 8.82
CA GLU A 135 14.02 -8.58 10.22
C GLU A 135 14.52 -9.84 10.94
N SER A 136 15.25 -9.67 12.05
CA SER A 136 15.72 -10.80 12.85
C SER A 136 14.54 -11.61 13.42
N ALA A 137 14.64 -12.95 13.41
CA ALA A 137 13.59 -13.87 13.83
C ALA A 137 13.04 -13.63 15.26
N MET A 138 13.81 -13.01 16.17
CA MET A 138 13.33 -12.69 17.53
C MET A 138 12.18 -11.67 17.56
N ALA A 139 12.01 -10.89 16.50
CA ALA A 139 10.98 -9.85 16.39
C ALA A 139 9.81 -10.24 15.46
N CYS A 140 9.88 -11.41 14.81
CA CYS A 140 8.92 -11.81 13.78
C CYS A 140 8.30 -13.18 14.09
N PRO A 141 6.96 -13.31 14.13
CA PRO A 141 6.30 -14.61 14.23
C PRO A 141 6.68 -15.52 13.05
N GLU A 142 6.83 -16.83 13.30
CA GLU A 142 7.21 -17.80 12.25
C GLU A 142 6.22 -17.86 11.09
N SER A 143 4.93 -17.57 11.32
CA SER A 143 3.91 -17.52 10.26
C SER A 143 3.94 -16.24 9.42
N ARG A 144 4.95 -15.37 9.62
CA ARG A 144 5.06 -14.08 8.95
C ARG A 144 6.41 -13.89 8.29
N LEU A 145 6.40 -13.14 7.19
CA LEU A 145 7.60 -12.52 6.65
C LEU A 145 7.63 -11.06 7.10
N CYS A 146 8.54 -10.73 8.02
CA CYS A 146 8.74 -9.35 8.47
C CYS A 146 9.92 -8.71 7.75
N LEU A 147 9.68 -7.56 7.13
CA LEU A 147 10.68 -6.84 6.34
C LEU A 147 10.94 -5.47 6.94
N SER A 148 12.20 -5.06 6.92
CA SER A 148 12.63 -3.70 7.15
C SER A 148 13.09 -3.08 5.83
N VAL A 149 12.61 -1.87 5.55
CA VAL A 149 12.95 -1.11 4.35
C VAL A 149 13.60 0.21 4.76
N THR A 150 14.82 0.43 4.30
CA THR A 150 15.65 1.59 4.66
C THR A 150 16.31 2.18 3.42
N LEU A 151 16.93 3.36 3.56
CA LEU A 151 17.83 3.88 2.54
C LEU A 151 19.03 2.93 2.37
N ASP A 152 19.44 2.71 1.13
CA ASP A 152 20.66 1.97 0.78
C ASP A 152 21.94 2.80 0.99
N ASN A 153 21.92 3.69 1.99
CA ASN A 153 23.09 4.44 2.43
C ASN A 153 23.10 4.45 3.96
N TRP A 154 24.04 3.69 4.52
CA TRP A 154 24.18 3.49 5.96
C TRP A 154 24.28 4.79 6.78
N LEU A 155 24.85 5.86 6.20
CA LEU A 155 24.99 7.14 6.89
C LEU A 155 23.63 7.83 7.11
N PHE A 156 22.75 7.78 6.10
CA PHE A 156 21.42 8.38 6.19
C PHE A 156 20.39 7.42 6.82
N ALA A 157 20.57 6.11 6.64
CA ALA A 157 19.71 5.09 7.22
C ALA A 157 19.70 5.14 8.76
N ALA A 158 20.78 5.61 9.40
CA ALA A 158 20.85 5.75 10.85
C ALA A 158 20.02 6.92 11.40
N LEU A 159 19.54 7.84 10.54
CA LEU A 159 18.82 9.05 10.93
C LEU A 159 17.30 8.96 10.72
N ILE A 160 16.85 7.96 9.98
CA ILE A 160 15.44 7.79 9.62
C ILE A 160 14.90 6.50 10.20
N ASP A 161 13.64 6.53 10.64
CA ASP A 161 12.97 5.31 11.07
C ASP A 161 12.73 4.40 9.86
N PRO A 162 13.03 3.09 9.97
CA PRO A 162 12.77 2.14 8.90
C PRO A 162 11.27 1.98 8.69
N ILE A 163 10.86 1.79 7.44
CA ILE A 163 9.54 1.24 7.15
C ILE A 163 9.58 -0.24 7.54
N ARG A 164 8.56 -0.70 8.25
CA ARG A 164 8.41 -2.11 8.63
C ARG A 164 7.16 -2.68 8.02
N LEU A 165 7.28 -3.87 7.47
CA LEU A 165 6.19 -4.60 6.84
C LEU A 165 6.05 -5.95 7.51
N GLN A 166 4.82 -6.44 7.60
CA GLN A 166 4.54 -7.82 7.98
C GLN A 166 3.62 -8.43 6.95
N TYR A 167 4.05 -9.54 6.37
CA TYR A 167 3.28 -10.33 5.44
C TYR A 167 2.87 -11.64 6.07
N ASP A 168 1.70 -12.14 5.70
CA ASP A 168 1.33 -13.53 5.90
C ASP A 168 2.20 -14.42 5.02
N GLN A 169 2.83 -15.46 5.60
CA GLN A 169 3.80 -16.26 4.85
C GLN A 169 3.14 -17.12 3.76
N ASP A 170 1.91 -17.59 4.01
CA ASP A 170 1.21 -18.52 3.13
C ASP A 170 0.51 -17.79 1.99
N SER A 171 -0.33 -16.80 2.32
CA SER A 171 -1.11 -16.04 1.32
C SER A 171 -0.32 -14.91 0.67
N ARG A 172 0.88 -14.59 1.19
CA ARG A 172 1.73 -13.46 0.77
C ARG A 172 1.01 -12.10 0.86
N ARG A 173 -0.05 -12.00 1.67
CA ARG A 173 -0.84 -10.77 1.86
C ARG A 173 -0.14 -9.86 2.87
N LEU A 174 -0.06 -8.57 2.58
CA LEU A 174 0.43 -7.56 3.52
C LEU A 174 -0.56 -7.45 4.69
N LEU A 175 -0.11 -7.70 5.92
CA LEU A 175 -0.91 -7.64 7.14
C LEU A 175 -0.70 -6.34 7.91
N GLN A 176 0.52 -5.79 7.88
CA GLN A 176 0.85 -4.54 8.58
C GLN A 176 1.88 -3.73 7.82
N PHE A 177 1.66 -2.42 7.77
CA PHE A 177 2.64 -1.42 7.39
C PHE A 177 2.93 -0.52 8.60
N ARG A 178 4.19 -0.17 8.84
CA ARG A 178 4.57 0.89 9.79
C ARG A 178 5.59 1.80 9.15
N GLY A 179 5.31 3.09 9.15
CA GLY A 179 6.21 4.10 8.59
C GLY A 179 5.47 5.40 8.31
N VAL A 180 6.14 6.27 7.55
CA VAL A 180 5.60 7.59 7.21
C VAL A 180 4.47 7.43 6.21
N SER A 181 3.30 7.98 6.51
CA SER A 181 2.17 8.00 5.58
C SER A 181 2.46 8.93 4.41
N ASN A 182 2.01 8.54 3.21
CA ASN A 182 2.01 9.43 2.04
C ASN A 182 0.99 10.57 2.15
N LEU A 183 0.05 10.49 3.11
CA LEU A 183 -0.92 11.55 3.38
C LEU A 183 -0.47 12.38 4.57
N ARG A 184 -0.55 13.69 4.40
CA ARG A 184 -0.36 14.65 5.49
C ARG A 184 -1.58 14.67 6.40
N ASP A 185 -1.38 15.04 7.66
CA ASP A 185 -2.50 15.28 8.59
C ASP A 185 -3.27 16.56 8.21
N ASP A 186 -4.30 16.90 8.99
CA ASP A 186 -5.16 18.06 8.71
C ASP A 186 -4.42 19.40 8.86
N ASP A 187 -3.27 19.41 9.54
CA ASP A 187 -2.36 20.57 9.62
C ASP A 187 -1.35 20.62 8.46
N GLY A 188 -1.38 19.63 7.55
CA GLY A 188 -0.43 19.50 6.46
C GLY A 188 0.94 18.94 6.88
N LYS A 189 1.06 18.32 8.06
CA LYS A 189 2.30 17.74 8.58
C LYS A 189 2.44 16.26 8.20
N SER A 190 3.68 15.79 8.14
CA SER A 190 3.99 14.38 7.98
C SER A 190 3.58 13.59 9.23
N GLN A 191 3.05 12.38 9.05
CA GLN A 191 2.60 11.54 10.16
C GLN A 191 3.15 10.11 10.05
N GLN A 192 3.62 9.58 11.17
CA GLN A 192 3.95 8.15 11.33
C GLN A 192 2.67 7.37 11.64
N VAL A 193 2.46 6.26 10.94
CA VAL A 193 1.28 5.41 11.12
C VAL A 193 1.65 3.94 11.23
N THR A 194 0.82 3.18 11.95
CA THR A 194 0.76 1.71 11.83
C THR A 194 -0.57 1.35 11.18
N ILE A 195 -0.52 0.80 9.97
CA ILE A 195 -1.71 0.37 9.21
C ILE A 195 -1.87 -1.14 9.36
N GLN A 196 -3.04 -1.58 9.81
CA GLN A 196 -3.40 -3.00 9.89
C GLN A 196 -4.37 -3.35 8.78
N TYR A 197 -4.05 -4.36 7.96
CA TYR A 197 -4.84 -4.74 6.81
C TYR A 197 -5.72 -5.96 7.10
N ARG A 198 -6.98 -5.86 6.68
CA ARG A 198 -7.94 -6.96 6.65
C ARG A 198 -8.45 -7.17 5.23
N TYR A 199 -8.44 -8.41 4.80
CA TYR A 199 -8.93 -8.82 3.49
C TYR A 199 -10.29 -9.47 3.70
N GLN A 200 -11.34 -8.92 3.10
CA GLN A 200 -12.62 -9.62 3.05
C GLN A 200 -12.58 -10.56 1.86
N GLU A 201 -12.75 -11.85 2.12
CA GLU A 201 -12.97 -12.82 1.07
C GLU A 201 -14.40 -12.63 0.58
N ASP A 202 -14.56 -12.38 -0.72
CA ASP A 202 -15.88 -12.38 -1.33
C ASP A 202 -16.54 -13.73 -1.06
N ALA A 203 -17.74 -13.70 -0.48
CA ALA A 203 -18.59 -14.85 -0.33
C ALA A 203 -19.05 -15.34 -1.72
N LEU A 204 -18.19 -16.04 -2.43
CA LEU A 204 -18.48 -16.71 -3.68
C LEU A 204 -18.11 -18.19 -3.55
N ASP A 205 -18.82 -18.92 -2.68
CA ASP A 205 -19.21 -20.33 -2.87
C ASP A 205 -20.00 -20.87 -1.66
N THR A 206 -21.30 -20.55 -1.58
CA THR A 206 -22.29 -21.44 -0.96
C THR A 206 -23.59 -21.39 -1.77
N ALA A 207 -23.51 -21.82 -3.02
CA ALA A 207 -24.66 -22.26 -3.79
C ALA A 207 -24.20 -23.36 -4.76
N SER A 208 -23.93 -24.54 -4.21
CA SER A 208 -23.96 -25.82 -4.94
C SER A 208 -25.12 -26.64 -4.41
#